data_AF-A0A8T7MJF1-F1
#
_entry.id   AF-A0A8T7MJF1-F1
#
_cell.length_a   1.000
_cell.length_b   1.000
_cell.length_c   1.000
_cell.angle_alpha   90.00
_cell.angle_beta   90.00
_cell.angle_gamma   90.00
#
_symmetry.space_group_name_H-M   'P 1'
#
loop_
_entity.id
_entity.type
_entity.pdbx_description
1 polymer ?
#
loop_
_entity_poly.entity_id
_entity_poly.type
_entity_poly.pdbx_seq_one_letter_code
_entity_poly.pdbx_strand_id
1 'polypeptide(L)'
;MSLLDPTLIVKLIGFGGFLWLGIYIVSRAVIQTPLTIVSCVGMIAQSSYFLSSTIITNSILGLGVERGVFISRLFWWSDVIPMALWFHMSVLIARQGRFRPVFSWPIVLFYLAALLISVVGEITDFFLDYSNARGFAEDRFYVDTGAGYSLFMIYLLIGGIGAFFNLFQALRAMQRNAAPNKRALASQIRLLAIGALLFMIGALWLAGNFYFKLNLPELPGNLFVLLGLGFLGYGVAHFDMLIGGQNVQRDFIYSFTGVALISLVYVVGLCLTGVNSTLSTLVVVGLAVATHTNLDFGREILDKFFFNASEQTARSEARAYATAIASQPTQALELEQAIAEPFPPPLSESEPTPLEVAEPEPISQQAPPEAVNINEKSFNDMVRRAITGLKSPPQMIKSPLLSLHIVKQRLQEHSLEDNRLNRASALRELLIERIEHLRPTNAEANGTGEAWRFYNVLYYPYIREISRKSALSELRRFQDERRRKGQHEPGDLERILEWLVDVDEDTFYKWQRKASDTIAAIIREEELKLAVELN
;
A
#
# COMPACT_ATOMS: atom_id res chain seq x y z
N MET A 1 -26.95 -16.13 -27.88
CA MET A 1 -25.78 -16.84 -27.31
C MET A 1 -26.08 -17.16 -25.85
N SER A 2 -25.77 -18.36 -25.36
CA SER A 2 -26.06 -18.74 -23.97
C SER A 2 -25.09 -18.04 -23.02
N LEU A 3 -25.55 -17.65 -21.81
CA LEU A 3 -24.68 -17.22 -20.71
C LEU A 3 -23.62 -18.29 -20.33
N LEU A 4 -23.76 -19.50 -20.87
CA LEU A 4 -22.81 -20.61 -20.75
C LEU A 4 -21.69 -20.59 -21.79
N ASP A 5 -21.61 -19.59 -22.68
CA ASP A 5 -20.45 -19.46 -23.57
C ASP A 5 -19.17 -19.24 -22.73
N PRO A 6 -18.19 -20.15 -22.82
CA PRO A 6 -16.94 -20.02 -22.05
C PRO A 6 -16.20 -18.72 -22.36
N THR A 7 -16.30 -18.19 -23.58
CA THR A 7 -15.64 -16.93 -23.95
C THR A 7 -16.27 -15.75 -23.21
N LEU A 8 -17.61 -15.66 -23.21
CA LEU A 8 -18.35 -14.66 -22.44
C LEU A 8 -18.04 -14.75 -20.93
N ILE A 9 -18.03 -15.95 -20.35
CA ILE A 9 -17.71 -16.15 -18.92
C ILE A 9 -16.31 -15.62 -18.61
N VAL A 10 -15.31 -15.97 -19.41
CA VAL A 10 -13.93 -15.52 -19.26
C VAL A 10 -13.84 -13.99 -19.38
N LYS A 11 -14.56 -13.37 -20.32
CA LYS A 11 -14.56 -11.91 -20.45
C LYS A 11 -15.26 -11.22 -19.27
N LEU A 12 -16.35 -11.78 -18.73
CA LEU A 12 -17.03 -11.27 -17.53
C LEU A 12 -16.15 -11.36 -16.29
N ILE A 13 -15.45 -12.49 -16.09
CA ILE A 13 -14.48 -12.66 -15.00
C ILE A 13 -13.32 -11.68 -15.18
N GLY A 14 -12.82 -11.50 -16.41
CA GLY A 14 -11.80 -10.50 -16.74
C GLY A 14 -12.25 -9.09 -16.35
N PHE A 15 -13.43 -8.66 -16.82
CA PHE A 15 -14.00 -7.35 -16.50
C PHE A 15 -14.09 -7.11 -14.99
N GLY A 16 -14.76 -8.01 -14.26
CA GLY A 16 -14.97 -7.89 -12.81
C GLY A 16 -13.67 -8.01 -12.01
N GLY A 17 -12.79 -8.94 -12.37
CA GLY A 17 -11.53 -9.19 -11.68
C GLY A 17 -10.53 -8.04 -11.79
N PHE A 18 -10.36 -7.48 -13.00
CA PHE A 18 -9.51 -6.30 -13.20
C PHE A 18 -10.08 -5.07 -12.51
N LEU A 19 -11.39 -4.83 -12.61
CA LEU A 19 -12.05 -3.72 -11.94
C LEU A 19 -11.88 -3.82 -10.42
N TRP A 20 -12.14 -5.00 -9.86
CA TRP A 20 -12.01 -5.28 -8.44
C TRP A 20 -10.58 -5.04 -7.97
N LEU A 21 -9.58 -5.62 -8.64
CA LEU A 21 -8.19 -5.49 -8.23
C LEU A 21 -7.72 -4.02 -8.28
N GLY A 22 -8.10 -3.27 -9.32
CA GLY A 22 -7.79 -1.84 -9.43
C GLY A 22 -8.35 -1.02 -8.27
N ILE A 23 -9.64 -1.20 -7.98
CA ILE A 23 -10.32 -0.50 -6.87
C ILE A 23 -9.74 -0.94 -5.52
N TYR A 24 -9.49 -2.23 -5.34
CA TYR A 24 -8.92 -2.81 -4.11
C TYR A 24 -7.55 -2.20 -3.79
N ILE A 25 -6.67 -2.10 -4.78
CA ILE A 25 -5.34 -1.50 -4.59
C ILE A 25 -5.46 -0.05 -4.12
N VAL A 26 -6.36 0.75 -4.70
CA VAL A 26 -6.53 2.16 -4.30
C VAL A 26 -7.18 2.30 -2.94
N SER A 27 -8.18 1.47 -2.62
CA SER A 27 -8.89 1.56 -1.34
C SER A 27 -8.07 1.08 -0.15
N ARG A 28 -7.04 0.25 -0.39
CA ARG A 28 -6.17 -0.31 0.66
C ARG A 28 -4.77 0.28 0.71
N ALA A 29 -4.31 0.98 -0.32
CA ALA A 29 -2.99 1.62 -0.30
C ALA A 29 -2.97 2.82 0.66
N VAL A 30 -2.28 2.66 1.80
CA VAL A 30 -2.06 3.74 2.78
C VAL A 30 -1.23 4.89 2.19
N ILE A 31 -0.29 4.56 1.30
CA ILE A 31 0.57 5.53 0.61
C ILE A 31 0.36 5.35 -0.88
N GLN A 32 -0.05 6.43 -1.55
CA GLN A 32 -0.17 6.45 -3.00
C GLN A 32 1.21 6.62 -3.62
N THR A 33 1.88 5.50 -3.87
CA THR A 33 3.13 5.51 -4.65
C THR A 33 2.81 5.61 -6.14
N PRO A 34 3.73 6.15 -6.97
CA PRO A 34 3.55 6.15 -8.42
C PRO A 34 3.28 4.75 -8.99
N LEU A 35 3.89 3.73 -8.41
CA LEU A 35 3.67 2.33 -8.78
C LEU A 35 2.20 1.93 -8.55
N THR A 36 1.67 2.20 -7.35
CA THR A 36 0.27 1.94 -6.99
C THR A 36 -0.71 2.62 -7.95
N ILE A 37 -0.47 3.90 -8.26
CA ILE A 37 -1.33 4.68 -9.17
C ILE A 37 -1.29 4.09 -10.59
N VAL A 38 -0.09 3.85 -11.13
CA VAL A 38 0.09 3.28 -12.48
C VAL A 38 -0.55 1.90 -12.58
N SER A 39 -0.38 1.04 -11.57
CA SER A 39 -1.03 -0.27 -11.50
C SER A 39 -2.55 -0.15 -11.49
N CYS A 40 -3.13 0.74 -10.67
CA CYS A 40 -4.58 0.95 -10.64
C CYS A 40 -5.12 1.40 -12.00
N VAL A 41 -4.52 2.43 -12.60
CA VAL A 41 -4.96 2.94 -13.90
C VAL A 41 -4.84 1.83 -14.96
N GLY A 42 -3.78 1.01 -14.89
CA GLY A 42 -3.59 -0.16 -15.75
C GLY A 42 -4.72 -1.18 -15.61
N MET A 43 -5.12 -1.50 -14.37
CA MET A 43 -6.22 -2.44 -14.11
C MET A 43 -7.56 -1.90 -14.62
N ILE A 44 -7.85 -0.61 -14.45
CA ILE A 44 -9.09 0.02 -14.94
C ILE A 44 -9.13 0.04 -16.47
N ALA A 45 -8.01 0.37 -17.12
CA ALA A 45 -7.90 0.33 -18.58
C ALA A 45 -8.11 -1.09 -19.12
N GLN A 46 -7.51 -2.10 -18.48
CA GLN A 46 -7.69 -3.50 -18.87
C GLN A 46 -9.12 -4.01 -18.60
N SER A 47 -9.77 -3.55 -17.54
CA SER A 47 -11.19 -3.83 -17.31
C SER A 47 -12.06 -3.24 -18.43
N SER A 48 -11.73 -2.03 -18.89
CA SER A 48 -12.44 -1.36 -19.99
C SER A 48 -12.30 -2.13 -21.32
N TYR A 49 -11.15 -2.76 -21.57
CA TYR A 49 -10.96 -3.68 -22.70
C TYR A 49 -11.92 -4.88 -22.62
N PHE A 50 -12.03 -5.53 -21.45
CA PHE A 50 -12.96 -6.65 -21.31
C PHE A 50 -14.42 -6.20 -21.42
N LEU A 51 -14.76 -5.03 -20.90
CA LEU A 51 -16.08 -4.43 -21.03
C LEU A 51 -16.44 -4.22 -22.50
N SER A 52 -15.61 -3.50 -23.25
CA SER A 52 -15.85 -3.17 -24.66
C SER A 52 -15.87 -4.43 -25.52
N SER A 53 -14.90 -5.34 -25.34
CA SER A 53 -14.83 -6.62 -26.06
C SER A 53 -16.07 -7.49 -25.80
N THR A 54 -16.57 -7.51 -24.56
CA THR A 54 -17.80 -8.25 -24.23
C THR A 54 -19.03 -7.64 -24.90
N ILE A 55 -19.15 -6.31 -24.87
CA ILE A 55 -20.25 -5.58 -25.51
C ILE A 55 -20.23 -5.82 -27.02
N ILE A 56 -19.07 -5.68 -27.65
CA ILE A 56 -18.89 -5.88 -29.09
C ILE A 56 -19.21 -7.33 -29.45
N THR A 57 -18.67 -8.34 -28.78
CA THR A 57 -18.92 -9.74 -29.18
C THR A 57 -20.38 -10.20 -28.96
N ASN A 58 -21.11 -9.65 -27.98
CA ASN A 58 -22.40 -10.20 -27.54
C ASN A 58 -23.62 -9.28 -27.71
N SER A 59 -23.44 -7.97 -27.79
CA SER A 59 -24.57 -6.99 -27.80
C SER A 59 -25.06 -6.66 -29.21
N ILE A 60 -24.53 -7.30 -30.24
CA ILE A 60 -24.91 -7.02 -31.64
C ILE A 60 -26.27 -7.64 -32.01
N LEU A 61 -26.88 -8.45 -31.13
CA LEU A 61 -28.28 -8.93 -31.22
C LEU A 61 -29.36 -7.80 -31.20
N GLY A 62 -29.00 -6.55 -31.50
CA GLY A 62 -29.94 -5.43 -31.65
C GLY A 62 -29.34 -4.03 -31.80
N LEU A 63 -28.01 -3.85 -31.68
CA LEU A 63 -27.37 -2.52 -31.75
C LEU A 63 -27.07 -2.05 -33.18
N GLY A 64 -27.02 -2.94 -34.17
CA GLY A 64 -26.63 -2.60 -35.55
C GLY A 64 -25.13 -2.32 -35.72
N VAL A 65 -24.65 -2.39 -36.96
CA VAL A 65 -23.21 -2.23 -37.31
C VAL A 65 -22.69 -0.85 -36.87
N GLU A 66 -23.47 0.21 -37.06
CA GLU A 66 -23.07 1.59 -36.74
C GLU A 66 -22.74 1.79 -35.26
N ARG A 67 -23.59 1.29 -34.35
CA ARG A 67 -23.32 1.38 -32.90
C ARG A 67 -22.13 0.52 -32.50
N GLY A 68 -21.97 -0.63 -33.15
CA GLY A 68 -20.81 -1.49 -32.99
C GLY A 68 -19.50 -0.78 -33.31
N VAL A 69 -19.45 -0.13 -34.48
CA VAL A 69 -18.32 0.70 -34.91
C VAL A 69 -18.08 1.86 -33.91
N PHE A 70 -19.14 2.55 -33.50
CA PHE A 70 -19.02 3.64 -32.51
C PHE A 70 -18.39 3.16 -31.20
N ILE A 71 -18.88 2.05 -30.63
CA ILE A 71 -18.35 1.49 -29.38
C ILE A 71 -16.90 1.04 -29.57
N SER A 72 -16.58 0.38 -30.69
CA SER A 72 -15.21 -0.03 -31.00
C SER A 72 -14.26 1.16 -31.08
N ARG A 73 -14.65 2.27 -31.72
CA ARG A 73 -13.86 3.51 -31.74
C ARG A 73 -13.68 4.11 -30.34
N LEU A 74 -14.78 4.26 -29.60
CA LEU A 74 -14.79 4.86 -28.28
C LEU A 74 -13.87 4.12 -27.27
N PHE A 75 -13.71 2.81 -27.45
CA PHE A 75 -12.90 1.98 -26.56
C PHE A 75 -11.57 1.52 -27.17
N TRP A 76 -11.17 1.99 -28.35
CA TRP A 76 -9.90 1.59 -28.97
C TRP A 76 -8.68 1.87 -28.07
N TRP A 77 -8.70 2.96 -27.30
CA TRP A 77 -7.64 3.27 -26.34
C TRP A 77 -7.41 2.15 -25.30
N SER A 78 -8.44 1.35 -24.99
CA SER A 78 -8.35 0.26 -24.02
C SER A 78 -7.52 -0.93 -24.54
N ASP A 79 -7.32 -1.05 -25.86
CA ASP A 79 -6.40 -2.01 -26.47
C ASP A 79 -4.93 -1.55 -26.41
N VAL A 80 -4.70 -0.25 -26.24
CA VAL A 80 -3.39 0.39 -26.42
C VAL A 80 -2.76 0.77 -25.08
N ILE A 81 -3.53 1.47 -24.24
CA ILE A 81 -3.07 2.09 -22.99
C ILE A 81 -2.58 1.09 -21.93
N PRO A 82 -3.21 -0.10 -21.73
CA PRO A 82 -2.73 -1.07 -20.75
C PRO A 82 -1.27 -1.49 -20.97
N MET A 83 -0.84 -1.62 -22.23
CA MET A 83 0.55 -1.96 -22.54
C MET A 83 1.53 -0.86 -22.09
N ALA A 84 1.17 0.42 -22.25
CA ALA A 84 2.02 1.52 -21.79
C ALA A 84 2.11 1.61 -20.27
N LEU A 85 0.98 1.41 -19.59
CA LEU A 85 0.93 1.35 -18.13
C LEU A 85 1.74 0.16 -17.60
N TRP A 86 1.64 -0.99 -18.27
CA TRP A 86 2.43 -2.17 -17.93
C TRP A 86 3.94 -1.93 -18.09
N PHE A 87 4.35 -1.34 -19.21
CA PHE A 87 5.73 -0.95 -19.43
C PHE A 87 6.22 0.02 -18.33
N HIS A 88 5.44 1.06 -18.01
CA HIS A 88 5.76 2.00 -16.93
C HIS A 88 5.89 1.29 -15.57
N MET A 89 4.94 0.42 -15.22
CA MET A 89 4.97 -0.38 -14.00
C MET A 89 6.25 -1.21 -13.89
N SER A 90 6.64 -1.88 -14.98
CA SER A 90 7.87 -2.69 -15.02
C SER A 90 9.15 -1.86 -14.80
N VAL A 91 9.19 -0.63 -15.32
CA VAL A 91 10.32 0.29 -15.14
C VAL A 91 10.39 0.76 -13.69
N LEU A 92 9.25 1.06 -13.07
CA LEU A 92 9.20 1.45 -11.65
C LEU A 92 9.69 0.32 -10.75
N ILE A 93 9.25 -0.92 -11.00
CA ILE A 93 9.70 -2.12 -10.26
C ILE A 93 11.22 -2.31 -10.44
N ALA A 94 11.72 -2.23 -11.67
CA ALA A 94 13.15 -2.42 -11.96
C ALA A 94 14.06 -1.35 -11.35
N ARG A 95 13.49 -0.24 -10.86
CA ARG A 95 14.22 0.89 -10.30
C ARG A 95 13.98 1.12 -8.82
N GLN A 96 13.22 0.26 -8.14
CA GLN A 96 13.02 0.37 -6.69
C GLN A 96 14.38 0.48 -5.97
N GLY A 97 14.56 1.53 -5.17
CA GLY A 97 15.80 1.82 -4.42
C GLY A 97 16.77 2.81 -5.08
N ARG A 98 16.49 3.35 -6.27
CA ARG A 98 17.30 4.42 -6.90
C ARG A 98 16.49 5.70 -7.06
N PHE A 99 16.99 6.83 -6.56
CA PHE A 99 16.41 8.16 -6.83
C PHE A 99 16.47 8.46 -8.33
N ARG A 100 15.32 8.36 -9.01
CA ARG A 100 15.16 8.72 -10.43
C ARG A 100 13.75 9.28 -10.66
N PRO A 101 13.56 10.12 -11.70
CA PRO A 101 12.25 10.65 -12.03
C PRO A 101 11.28 9.52 -12.38
N VAL A 102 10.03 9.67 -11.91
CA VAL A 102 8.90 8.77 -12.20
C VAL A 102 8.75 8.59 -13.72
N PHE A 103 8.80 9.70 -14.45
CA PHE A 103 8.71 9.71 -15.92
C PHE A 103 10.09 9.83 -16.55
N SER A 104 10.79 8.70 -16.71
CA SER A 104 11.98 8.70 -17.57
C SER A 104 11.62 8.81 -19.04
N TRP A 105 12.53 9.33 -19.85
CA TRP A 105 12.33 9.53 -21.28
C TRP A 105 11.74 8.32 -22.05
N PRO A 106 12.17 7.05 -21.82
CA PRO A 106 11.54 5.90 -22.48
C PRO A 106 10.05 5.74 -22.14
N ILE A 107 9.65 6.05 -20.90
CA ILE A 107 8.25 6.00 -20.48
C ILE A 107 7.45 7.08 -21.21
N VAL A 108 7.99 8.31 -21.28
CA VAL A 108 7.36 9.44 -21.96
C VAL A 108 7.14 9.13 -23.44
N LEU A 109 8.16 8.61 -24.13
CA LEU A 109 8.04 8.20 -25.53
C LEU A 109 6.98 7.10 -25.73
N PHE A 110 6.94 6.12 -24.82
CA PHE A 110 6.01 5.02 -24.96
C PHE A 110 4.56 5.46 -24.72
N TYR A 111 4.32 6.40 -23.79
CA TYR A 111 3.01 7.05 -23.66
C TYR A 111 2.65 7.94 -24.85
N LEU A 112 3.61 8.67 -25.42
CA LEU A 112 3.39 9.46 -26.63
C LEU A 112 2.94 8.56 -27.79
N ALA A 113 3.60 7.42 -27.97
CA ALA A 113 3.22 6.42 -28.96
C ALA A 113 1.81 5.86 -28.67
N ALA A 114 1.52 5.51 -27.41
CA ALA A 114 0.20 5.03 -27.01
C ALA A 114 -0.89 6.07 -27.30
N LEU A 115 -0.65 7.34 -26.97
CA LEU A 115 -1.57 8.45 -27.24
C LEU A 115 -1.80 8.62 -28.74
N LEU A 116 -0.75 8.62 -29.54
CA LEU A 116 -0.85 8.74 -31.00
C LEU A 116 -1.64 7.58 -31.60
N ILE A 117 -1.33 6.34 -31.24
CA ILE A 117 -2.04 5.14 -31.71
C ILE A 117 -3.52 5.19 -31.30
N SER A 118 -3.81 5.65 -30.07
CA SER A 118 -5.19 5.77 -29.57
C SER A 118 -5.97 6.82 -30.34
N VAL A 119 -5.44 8.04 -30.46
CA VAL A 119 -6.12 9.15 -31.15
C VAL A 119 -6.31 8.85 -32.65
N VAL A 120 -5.27 8.32 -33.31
CA VAL A 120 -5.36 7.98 -34.73
C VAL A 120 -6.34 6.83 -34.97
N GLY A 121 -6.35 5.79 -34.14
CA GLY A 121 -7.29 4.69 -34.29
C GLY A 121 -8.74 5.06 -33.94
N GLU A 122 -8.95 6.01 -33.05
CA GLU A 122 -10.29 6.52 -32.72
C GLU A 122 -10.89 7.33 -33.88
N ILE A 123 -10.08 8.21 -34.51
CA ILE A 123 -10.56 9.19 -35.49
C ILE A 123 -10.48 8.68 -36.94
N THR A 124 -9.59 7.73 -37.23
CA THR A 124 -9.31 7.28 -38.61
C THR A 124 -9.49 5.78 -38.77
N ASP A 125 -9.35 5.29 -40.02
CA ASP A 125 -9.40 3.86 -40.36
C ASP A 125 -8.00 3.24 -40.49
N PHE A 126 -6.98 3.95 -39.99
CA PHE A 126 -5.59 3.56 -40.20
C PHE A 126 -5.26 2.23 -39.53
N PHE A 127 -5.72 2.00 -38.30
CA PHE A 127 -5.50 0.74 -37.59
C PHE A 127 -6.60 -0.29 -37.85
N LEU A 128 -7.86 0.15 -37.95
CA LEU A 128 -9.03 -0.70 -38.13
C LEU A 128 -9.89 -0.13 -39.26
N ASP A 129 -10.32 -0.97 -40.21
CA ASP A 129 -11.10 -0.55 -41.38
C ASP A 129 -12.59 -0.48 -41.05
N TYR A 130 -12.97 0.59 -40.36
CA TYR A 130 -14.36 0.83 -39.97
C TYR A 130 -15.27 1.14 -41.16
N SER A 131 -14.74 1.73 -42.24
CA SER A 131 -15.49 2.06 -43.45
C SER A 131 -16.08 0.82 -44.14
N ASN A 132 -15.39 -0.32 -44.05
CA ASN A 132 -15.82 -1.58 -44.62
C ASN A 132 -16.36 -2.56 -43.56
N ALA A 133 -16.83 -2.07 -42.41
CA ALA A 133 -17.42 -2.91 -41.38
C ALA A 133 -18.60 -3.72 -41.95
N ARG A 134 -18.52 -5.05 -41.86
CA ARG A 134 -19.54 -5.96 -42.41
C ARG A 134 -20.40 -6.54 -41.30
N GLY A 135 -21.72 -6.49 -41.47
CA GLY A 135 -22.65 -7.31 -40.69
C GLY A 135 -22.77 -8.71 -41.29
N PHE A 136 -22.71 -9.74 -40.45
CA PHE A 136 -23.02 -11.11 -40.83
C PHE A 136 -24.45 -11.48 -40.41
N ALA A 137 -25.03 -12.49 -41.07
CA ALA A 137 -26.40 -12.98 -40.87
C ALA A 137 -26.73 -13.51 -39.45
N GLU A 138 -25.75 -13.52 -38.55
CA GLU A 138 -25.87 -13.96 -37.14
C GLU A 138 -25.66 -12.81 -36.15
N ASP A 139 -26.00 -11.57 -36.52
CA ASP A 139 -25.87 -10.40 -35.64
C ASP A 139 -24.45 -10.29 -35.05
N ARG A 140 -23.43 -10.44 -35.90
CA ARG A 140 -22.03 -10.13 -35.59
C ARG A 140 -21.53 -9.14 -36.63
N PHE A 141 -20.79 -8.11 -36.21
CA PHE A 141 -20.07 -7.24 -37.12
C PHE A 141 -18.59 -7.53 -37.01
N TYR A 142 -17.91 -7.40 -38.13
CA TYR A 142 -16.48 -7.59 -38.24
C TYR A 142 -15.87 -6.34 -38.85
N VAL A 143 -14.79 -5.89 -38.24
CA VAL A 143 -13.97 -4.77 -38.73
C VAL A 143 -12.65 -5.40 -39.16
N ASP A 144 -12.24 -5.12 -40.39
CA ASP A 144 -10.97 -5.63 -40.92
C ASP A 144 -9.79 -4.83 -40.36
N THR A 145 -8.57 -5.36 -40.48
CA THR A 145 -7.36 -4.61 -40.13
C THR A 145 -7.08 -3.51 -41.16
N GLY A 146 -6.76 -2.32 -40.67
CA GLY A 146 -6.27 -1.21 -41.48
C GLY A 146 -4.78 -1.33 -41.81
N ALA A 147 -4.30 -0.47 -42.71
CA ALA A 147 -2.92 -0.49 -43.21
C ALA A 147 -1.85 -0.33 -42.10
N GLY A 148 -2.19 0.35 -41.01
CA GLY A 148 -1.34 0.63 -39.86
C GLY A 148 -1.37 -0.41 -38.75
N TYR A 149 -2.19 -1.47 -38.84
CA TYR A 149 -2.34 -2.45 -37.74
C TYR A 149 -1.01 -3.13 -37.36
N SER A 150 -0.09 -3.32 -38.31
CA SER A 150 1.25 -3.85 -38.04
C SER A 150 2.06 -2.96 -37.10
N LEU A 151 1.87 -1.64 -37.12
CA LEU A 151 2.53 -0.71 -36.19
C LEU A 151 2.00 -0.90 -34.76
N PHE A 152 0.71 -1.16 -34.60
CA PHE A 152 0.12 -1.52 -33.30
C PHE A 152 0.71 -2.83 -32.77
N MET A 153 0.86 -3.85 -33.62
CA MET A 153 1.53 -5.11 -33.27
C MET A 153 2.98 -4.89 -32.83
N ILE A 154 3.74 -4.05 -33.56
CA ILE A 154 5.12 -3.69 -33.20
C ILE A 154 5.15 -2.97 -31.85
N TYR A 155 4.21 -2.04 -31.60
CA TYR A 155 4.07 -1.36 -30.31
C TYR A 155 3.84 -2.36 -29.16
N LEU A 156 2.91 -3.32 -29.32
CA LEU A 156 2.67 -4.36 -28.32
C LEU A 156 3.92 -5.22 -28.08
N LEU A 157 4.65 -5.59 -29.14
CA LEU A 157 5.86 -6.39 -29.06
C LEU A 157 6.98 -5.65 -28.33
N ILE A 158 7.25 -4.40 -28.69
CA ILE A 158 8.27 -3.56 -28.04
C ILE A 158 7.91 -3.35 -26.57
N GLY A 159 6.66 -3.04 -26.26
CA GLY A 159 6.17 -2.86 -24.88
C GLY A 159 6.32 -4.13 -24.04
N GLY A 160 5.88 -5.28 -24.58
CA GLY A 160 5.95 -6.58 -23.92
C GLY A 160 7.39 -7.03 -23.66
N ILE A 161 8.24 -6.99 -24.69
CA ILE A 161 9.67 -7.34 -24.56
C ILE A 161 10.38 -6.39 -23.60
N GLY A 162 10.13 -5.08 -23.73
CA GLY A 162 10.71 -4.07 -22.84
C GLY A 162 10.31 -4.30 -21.38
N ALA A 163 9.03 -4.58 -21.12
CA ALA A 163 8.53 -4.84 -19.78
C ALA A 163 9.13 -6.13 -19.19
N PHE A 164 9.19 -7.21 -19.97
CA PHE A 164 9.83 -8.45 -19.57
C PHE A 164 11.32 -8.24 -19.25
N PHE A 165 12.04 -7.51 -20.10
CA PHE A 165 13.46 -7.20 -19.90
C PHE A 165 13.69 -6.39 -18.63
N ASN A 166 12.84 -5.41 -18.32
CA ASN A 166 12.91 -4.63 -17.08
C ASN A 166 12.75 -5.52 -15.84
N LEU A 167 11.71 -6.39 -15.82
CA LEU A 167 11.47 -7.30 -14.71
C LEU A 167 12.59 -8.34 -14.56
N PHE A 168 13.12 -8.83 -15.68
CA PHE A 168 14.24 -9.76 -15.67
C PHE A 168 15.55 -9.13 -15.16
N GLN A 169 15.82 -7.88 -15.54
CA GLN A 169 16.94 -7.12 -14.97
C GLN A 169 16.75 -6.89 -13.47
N ALA A 170 15.53 -6.56 -13.03
CA ALA A 170 15.20 -6.43 -11.61
C ALA A 170 15.49 -7.72 -10.86
N LEU A 171 15.04 -8.86 -11.39
CA LEU A 171 15.28 -10.19 -10.82
C LEU A 171 16.78 -10.50 -10.71
N ARG A 172 17.55 -10.26 -11.78
CA ARG A 172 19.01 -10.49 -11.78
C ARG A 172 19.74 -9.59 -10.79
N ALA A 173 19.35 -8.32 -10.68
CA ALA A 173 19.94 -7.38 -9.75
C ALA A 173 19.73 -7.83 -8.29
N MET A 174 18.56 -8.39 -7.97
CA MET A 174 18.26 -8.88 -6.62
C MET A 174 18.93 -10.21 -6.30
N GLN A 175 19.05 -11.12 -7.27
CA GLN A 175 19.77 -12.38 -7.07
C GLN A 175 21.26 -12.20 -6.76
N ARG A 176 21.88 -11.15 -7.30
CA ARG A 176 23.30 -10.84 -7.04
C ARG A 176 23.56 -10.39 -5.60
N ASN A 177 22.56 -9.81 -4.95
CA ASN A 177 22.66 -9.35 -3.56
C ASN A 177 21.93 -10.36 -2.66
N ALA A 178 22.59 -11.47 -2.32
CA ALA A 178 22.00 -12.67 -1.70
C ALA A 178 21.61 -12.54 -0.21
N ALA A 179 21.10 -11.38 0.22
CA ALA A 179 20.55 -11.25 1.57
C ALA A 179 19.24 -12.06 1.69
N PRO A 180 18.96 -12.73 2.83
CA PRO A 180 17.77 -13.57 3.02
C PRO A 180 16.45 -12.83 2.72
N ASN A 181 16.34 -11.54 3.06
CA ASN A 181 15.15 -10.71 2.80
C ASN A 181 14.88 -10.48 1.30
N LYS A 182 15.91 -10.56 0.46
CA LYS A 182 15.79 -10.38 -0.99
C LYS A 182 15.24 -11.63 -1.70
N ARG A 183 15.15 -12.78 -1.01
CA ARG A 183 14.58 -14.02 -1.58
C ARG A 183 13.07 -13.92 -1.79
N ALA A 184 12.34 -13.35 -0.82
CA ALA A 184 10.89 -13.15 -0.93
C ALA A 184 10.57 -12.17 -2.08
N LEU A 185 11.28 -11.04 -2.13
CA LEU A 185 11.16 -10.04 -3.19
C LEU A 185 11.51 -10.64 -4.57
N ALA A 186 12.53 -11.50 -4.65
CA ALA A 186 12.89 -12.19 -5.90
C ALA A 186 11.82 -13.18 -6.36
N SER A 187 11.20 -13.90 -5.43
CA SER A 187 10.05 -14.77 -5.74
C SER A 187 8.87 -13.96 -6.29
N GLN A 188 8.61 -12.79 -5.72
CA GLN A 188 7.58 -11.88 -6.22
C GLN A 188 7.86 -11.37 -7.63
N ILE A 189 9.07 -10.84 -7.89
CA ILE A 189 9.41 -10.34 -9.23
C ILE A 189 9.34 -11.47 -10.26
N ARG A 190 9.67 -12.71 -9.87
CA ARG A 190 9.49 -13.89 -10.72
C ARG A 190 8.02 -14.11 -11.07
N LEU A 191 7.10 -14.03 -10.11
CA LEU A 191 5.67 -14.17 -10.35
C LEU A 191 5.13 -13.03 -11.24
N LEU A 192 5.59 -11.81 -11.02
CA LEU A 192 5.25 -10.66 -11.88
C LEU A 192 5.78 -10.85 -13.31
N ALA A 193 7.00 -11.38 -13.48
CA ALA A 193 7.56 -11.69 -14.79
C ALA A 193 6.81 -12.82 -15.51
N ILE A 194 6.35 -13.84 -14.76
CA ILE A 194 5.46 -14.88 -15.30
C ILE A 194 4.13 -14.27 -15.74
N GLY A 195 3.52 -13.42 -14.91
CA GLY A 195 2.31 -12.68 -15.28
C GLY A 195 2.51 -11.82 -16.53
N ALA A 196 3.65 -11.13 -16.63
CA ALA A 196 4.04 -10.34 -17.81
C ALA A 196 4.08 -11.17 -19.08
N LEU A 197 4.71 -12.35 -18.99
CA LEU A 197 4.85 -13.27 -20.11
C LEU A 197 3.48 -13.78 -20.57
N LEU A 198 2.60 -14.14 -19.62
CA LEU A 198 1.24 -14.59 -19.93
C LEU A 198 0.41 -13.47 -20.58
N PHE A 199 0.50 -12.23 -20.08
CA PHE A 199 -0.14 -11.07 -20.73
C PHE A 199 0.36 -10.87 -22.16
N MET A 200 1.67 -10.93 -22.38
CA MET A 200 2.26 -10.77 -23.71
C MET A 200 1.81 -11.88 -24.67
N ILE A 201 1.82 -13.14 -24.21
CA ILE A 201 1.33 -14.29 -25.01
C ILE A 201 -0.15 -14.11 -25.36
N GLY A 202 -0.97 -13.73 -24.38
CA GLY A 202 -2.41 -13.51 -24.59
C GLY A 202 -2.68 -12.36 -25.57
N ALA A 203 -2.00 -11.22 -25.40
CA ALA A 203 -2.15 -10.07 -26.27
C ALA A 203 -1.70 -10.38 -27.72
N LEU A 204 -0.54 -11.02 -27.88
CA LEU A 204 -0.03 -11.40 -29.21
C LEU A 204 -0.90 -12.48 -29.87
N TRP A 205 -1.47 -13.40 -29.10
CA TRP A 205 -2.45 -14.37 -29.61
C TRP A 205 -3.66 -13.66 -30.21
N LEU A 206 -4.29 -12.77 -29.44
CA LEU A 206 -5.50 -12.07 -29.86
C LEU A 206 -5.22 -11.17 -31.06
N ALA A 207 -4.18 -10.34 -30.96
CA ALA A 207 -3.85 -9.38 -32.00
C ALA A 207 -3.29 -10.05 -33.27
N GLY A 208 -2.53 -11.15 -33.13
CA GLY A 208 -2.03 -11.96 -34.23
C GLY A 208 -3.13 -12.77 -34.94
N ASN A 209 -4.02 -13.40 -34.17
CA ASN A 209 -5.18 -14.09 -34.71
C ASN A 209 -6.05 -13.14 -35.57
N PHE A 210 -6.25 -11.92 -35.06
CA PHE A 210 -6.97 -10.86 -35.75
C PHE A 210 -6.22 -10.39 -37.02
N TYR A 211 -4.92 -10.10 -36.91
CA TYR A 211 -4.11 -9.61 -38.04
C TYR A 211 -3.98 -10.59 -39.19
N PHE A 212 -3.69 -11.85 -38.89
CA PHE A 212 -3.48 -12.90 -39.89
C PHE A 212 -4.78 -13.60 -40.32
N LYS A 213 -5.94 -13.18 -39.77
CA LYS A 213 -7.26 -13.74 -40.08
C LYS A 213 -7.32 -15.26 -39.91
N LEU A 214 -6.71 -15.77 -38.83
CA LEU A 214 -6.54 -17.22 -38.63
C LEU A 214 -7.82 -17.93 -38.18
N ASN A 215 -8.88 -17.19 -37.82
CA ASN A 215 -10.15 -17.71 -37.31
C ASN A 215 -9.99 -18.67 -36.12
N LEU A 216 -8.94 -18.49 -35.31
CA LEU A 216 -8.73 -19.27 -34.11
C LEU A 216 -9.67 -18.79 -32.99
N PRO A 217 -10.03 -19.67 -32.04
CA PRO A 217 -10.80 -19.25 -30.86
C PRO A 217 -10.08 -18.14 -30.08
N GLU A 218 -10.85 -17.15 -29.59
CA GLU A 218 -10.33 -16.08 -28.71
C GLU A 218 -10.02 -16.59 -27.30
N LEU A 219 -10.67 -17.70 -26.89
CA LEU A 219 -10.62 -18.23 -25.54
C LEU A 219 -9.18 -18.42 -24.99
N PRO A 220 -8.22 -19.02 -25.72
CA PRO A 220 -6.85 -19.18 -25.22
C PRO A 220 -6.19 -17.83 -24.90
N GLY A 221 -6.34 -16.84 -25.77
CA GLY A 221 -5.77 -15.50 -25.56
C GLY A 221 -6.33 -14.83 -24.31
N ASN A 222 -7.66 -14.86 -24.14
CA ASN A 222 -8.33 -14.30 -22.96
C ASN A 222 -7.95 -15.05 -21.66
N LEU A 223 -7.78 -16.38 -21.73
CA LEU A 223 -7.32 -17.19 -20.59
C LEU A 223 -5.89 -16.83 -20.19
N PHE A 224 -4.98 -16.62 -21.14
CA PHE A 224 -3.61 -16.17 -20.82
C PHE A 224 -3.60 -14.81 -20.12
N VAL A 225 -4.45 -13.87 -20.56
CA VAL A 225 -4.63 -12.58 -19.88
C VAL A 225 -5.18 -12.79 -18.45
N LEU A 226 -6.19 -13.65 -18.27
CA LEU A 226 -6.74 -13.94 -16.93
C LEU A 226 -5.74 -14.64 -16.00
N LEU A 227 -4.94 -15.57 -16.51
CA LEU A 227 -3.87 -16.19 -15.74
C LEU A 227 -2.83 -15.16 -15.33
N GLY A 228 -2.48 -14.23 -16.24
CA GLY A 228 -1.64 -13.07 -15.93
C GLY A 228 -2.19 -12.24 -14.77
N LEU A 229 -3.50 -11.97 -14.76
CA LEU A 229 -4.18 -11.30 -13.64
C LEU A 229 -4.06 -12.11 -12.35
N GLY A 230 -4.24 -13.43 -12.40
CA GLY A 230 -4.10 -14.31 -11.24
C GLY A 230 -2.71 -14.24 -10.62
N PHE A 231 -1.65 -14.29 -11.44
CA PHE A 231 -0.26 -14.16 -10.97
C PHE A 231 0.02 -12.76 -10.39
N LEU A 232 -0.49 -11.70 -11.01
CA LEU A 232 -0.38 -10.35 -10.51
C LEU A 232 -1.10 -10.21 -9.15
N GLY A 233 -2.37 -10.62 -9.07
CA GLY A 233 -3.17 -10.57 -7.85
C GLY A 233 -2.56 -11.39 -6.71
N TYR A 234 -2.05 -12.59 -7.00
CA TYR A 234 -1.30 -13.39 -6.04
C TYR A 234 -0.02 -12.68 -5.58
N GLY A 235 0.72 -12.07 -6.51
CA GLY A 235 1.91 -11.26 -6.21
C GLY A 235 1.61 -10.06 -5.29
N VAL A 236 0.44 -9.43 -5.45
CA VAL A 236 -0.02 -8.34 -4.58
C VAL A 236 -0.44 -8.86 -3.21
N ALA A 237 -1.19 -9.96 -3.16
CA ALA A 237 -1.72 -10.52 -1.93
C ALA A 237 -0.64 -11.11 -1.00
N HIS A 238 0.45 -11.65 -1.56
CA HIS A 238 1.43 -12.42 -0.80
C HIS A 238 2.74 -11.68 -0.50
N PHE A 239 3.06 -10.61 -1.24
CA PHE A 239 4.40 -9.97 -1.17
C PHE A 239 4.37 -8.44 -1.05
N ASP A 240 3.23 -7.84 -0.68
CA ASP A 240 3.08 -6.48 -0.14
C ASP A 240 3.64 -5.26 -0.93
N MET A 241 4.15 -5.45 -2.17
CA MET A 241 4.88 -4.42 -2.94
C MET A 241 4.02 -3.23 -3.36
N LEU A 242 2.69 -3.38 -3.45
CA LEU A 242 1.79 -2.27 -3.80
C LEU A 242 1.15 -1.58 -2.58
N ILE A 243 1.20 -2.20 -1.39
CA ILE A 243 0.47 -1.78 -0.18
C ILE A 243 1.44 -1.53 0.99
N GLY A 244 2.66 -1.09 0.70
CA GLY A 244 3.57 -0.53 1.69
C GLY A 244 3.94 -1.47 2.85
N GLY A 245 4.14 -2.77 2.58
CA GLY A 245 4.67 -3.72 3.57
C GLY A 245 3.66 -4.25 4.59
N GLN A 246 2.36 -4.25 4.26
CA GLN A 246 1.32 -4.86 5.08
C GLN A 246 0.89 -6.20 4.49
N ASN A 247 0.93 -7.29 5.28
CA ASN A 247 0.38 -8.57 4.87
C ASN A 247 -1.15 -8.46 4.77
N VAL A 248 -1.63 -8.30 3.53
CA VAL A 248 -3.05 -8.17 3.19
C VAL A 248 -3.67 -9.48 2.70
N GLN A 249 -2.95 -10.61 2.75
CA GLN A 249 -3.40 -11.86 2.12
C GLN A 249 -4.81 -12.29 2.54
N ARG A 250 -5.11 -12.19 3.85
CA ARG A 250 -6.42 -12.57 4.38
C ARG A 250 -7.52 -11.60 3.94
N ASP A 251 -7.28 -10.30 4.02
CA ASP A 251 -8.22 -9.26 3.56
C ASP A 251 -8.46 -9.35 2.05
N PHE A 252 -7.42 -9.62 1.26
CA PHE A 252 -7.50 -9.81 -0.17
C PHE A 252 -8.42 -10.97 -0.54
N ILE A 253 -8.21 -12.15 0.07
CA ILE A 253 -9.06 -13.33 -0.16
C ILE A 253 -10.48 -13.08 0.33
N TYR A 254 -10.64 -12.46 1.49
CA TYR A 254 -11.96 -12.12 2.04
C TYR A 254 -12.74 -11.18 1.12
N SER A 255 -12.10 -10.11 0.65
CA SER A 255 -12.70 -9.15 -0.28
C SER A 255 -13.04 -9.80 -1.62
N PHE A 256 -12.10 -10.54 -2.20
CA PHE A 256 -12.31 -11.23 -3.48
C PHE A 256 -13.49 -12.21 -3.41
N THR A 257 -13.51 -13.07 -2.38
CA THR A 257 -14.56 -14.08 -2.21
C THR A 257 -15.92 -13.44 -1.94
N GLY A 258 -15.97 -12.39 -1.12
CA GLY A 258 -17.19 -11.63 -0.86
C GLY A 258 -17.76 -10.99 -2.13
N VAL A 259 -16.94 -10.26 -2.90
CA VAL A 259 -17.37 -9.60 -4.14
C VAL A 259 -17.77 -10.62 -5.21
N ALA A 260 -17.02 -11.72 -5.33
CA ALA A 260 -17.34 -12.80 -6.27
C ALA A 260 -18.68 -13.48 -5.94
N LEU A 261 -18.93 -13.78 -4.65
CA LEU A 261 -20.18 -14.40 -4.22
C LEU A 261 -21.38 -13.48 -4.44
N ILE A 262 -21.25 -12.19 -4.11
CA ILE A 262 -22.31 -11.20 -4.32
C ILE A 262 -22.59 -11.01 -5.81
N SER A 263 -21.55 -10.92 -6.64
CA SER A 263 -21.70 -10.83 -8.09
C SER A 263 -22.40 -12.08 -8.64
N LEU A 264 -22.05 -13.27 -8.17
CA LEU A 264 -22.71 -14.53 -8.55
C LEU A 264 -24.20 -14.51 -8.17
N VAL A 265 -24.54 -14.09 -6.95
CA VAL A 265 -25.95 -13.98 -6.50
C VAL A 265 -26.73 -13.03 -7.40
N TYR A 266 -26.18 -11.88 -7.76
CA TYR A 266 -26.87 -10.96 -8.66
C TYR A 266 -27.01 -11.49 -10.08
N VAL A 267 -25.99 -12.16 -10.62
CA VAL A 267 -26.07 -12.80 -11.95
C VAL A 267 -27.12 -13.91 -11.96
N VAL A 268 -27.17 -14.75 -10.92
CA VAL A 268 -28.22 -15.77 -10.76
C VAL A 268 -29.60 -15.12 -10.66
N GLY A 269 -29.72 -14.02 -9.91
CA GLY A 269 -30.96 -13.25 -9.83
C GLY A 269 -31.42 -12.74 -11.21
N LEU A 270 -30.51 -12.16 -12.00
CA LEU A 270 -30.81 -11.75 -13.37
C LEU A 270 -31.31 -12.93 -14.21
N CYS A 271 -30.61 -14.07 -14.15
CA CYS A 271 -30.99 -15.32 -14.82
C CYS A 271 -32.43 -15.76 -14.48
N LEU A 272 -32.79 -15.72 -13.19
CA LEU A 272 -34.11 -16.12 -12.70
C LEU A 272 -35.23 -15.15 -13.11
N THR A 273 -34.92 -13.86 -13.25
CA THR A 273 -35.90 -12.85 -13.71
C THR A 273 -36.11 -12.84 -15.21
N GLY A 274 -35.30 -13.58 -15.98
CA GLY A 274 -35.32 -13.59 -17.44
C GLY A 274 -34.65 -12.38 -18.09
N VAL A 275 -34.06 -11.46 -17.30
CA VAL A 275 -33.33 -10.28 -17.79
C VAL A 275 -31.87 -10.66 -18.13
N ASN A 276 -31.71 -11.51 -19.14
CA ASN A 276 -30.46 -12.20 -19.46
C ASN A 276 -29.63 -11.48 -20.53
N SER A 277 -29.64 -10.14 -20.51
CA SER A 277 -28.84 -9.36 -21.46
C SER A 277 -27.38 -9.27 -20.99
N THR A 278 -26.42 -9.34 -21.92
CA THR A 278 -25.01 -9.17 -21.57
C THR A 278 -24.73 -7.82 -20.93
N LEU A 279 -25.41 -6.76 -21.39
CA LEU A 279 -25.28 -5.42 -20.82
C LEU A 279 -25.77 -5.37 -19.37
N SER A 280 -26.93 -5.96 -19.05
CA SER A 280 -27.42 -6.01 -17.67
C SER A 280 -26.46 -6.77 -16.76
N THR A 281 -25.90 -7.89 -17.23
CA THR A 281 -24.86 -8.63 -16.50
C THR A 281 -23.61 -7.79 -16.24
N LEU A 282 -23.07 -7.10 -17.25
CA LEU A 282 -21.91 -6.22 -17.10
C LEU A 282 -22.17 -5.08 -16.12
N VAL A 283 -23.31 -4.40 -16.25
CA VAL A 283 -23.71 -3.30 -15.35
C VAL A 283 -23.81 -3.79 -13.92
N VAL A 284 -24.46 -4.93 -13.71
CA VAL A 284 -24.65 -5.50 -12.36
C VAL A 284 -23.33 -5.96 -11.76
N VAL A 285 -22.46 -6.64 -12.51
CA VAL A 285 -21.12 -7.03 -12.04
C VAL A 285 -20.28 -5.80 -11.72
N GLY A 286 -20.28 -4.79 -12.60
CA GLY A 286 -19.54 -3.55 -12.41
C GLY A 286 -20.01 -2.78 -11.17
N LEU A 287 -21.33 -2.66 -10.98
CA LEU A 287 -21.92 -2.04 -9.80
C LEU A 287 -21.61 -2.84 -8.54
N ALA A 288 -21.76 -4.17 -8.54
CA ALA A 288 -21.46 -5.02 -7.39
C ALA A 288 -19.99 -4.89 -6.97
N VAL A 289 -19.06 -4.93 -7.93
CA VAL A 289 -17.63 -4.72 -7.68
C VAL A 289 -17.39 -3.32 -7.10
N ALA A 290 -17.92 -2.28 -7.74
CA ALA A 290 -17.70 -0.90 -7.32
C ALA A 290 -18.26 -0.59 -5.93
N THR A 291 -19.48 -1.05 -5.61
CA THR A 291 -20.14 -0.77 -4.33
C THR A 291 -19.53 -1.59 -3.20
N HIS A 292 -19.27 -2.89 -3.41
CA HIS A 292 -18.78 -3.77 -2.35
C HIS A 292 -17.28 -3.62 -2.07
N THR A 293 -16.49 -3.17 -3.05
CA THR A 293 -15.06 -2.88 -2.83
C THR A 293 -14.85 -1.50 -2.19
N ASN A 294 -15.73 -0.53 -2.44
CA ASN A 294 -15.66 0.84 -1.89
C ASN A 294 -16.60 1.11 -0.69
N LEU A 295 -17.09 0.07 -0.01
CA LEU A 295 -18.02 0.26 1.12
C LEU A 295 -17.50 1.22 2.19
N ASP A 296 -16.20 1.15 2.48
CA ASP A 296 -15.59 2.01 3.50
C ASP A 296 -15.55 3.47 3.06
N PHE A 297 -15.20 3.76 1.81
CA PHE A 297 -15.23 5.10 1.24
C PHE A 297 -16.66 5.69 1.24
N GLY A 298 -17.65 4.88 0.84
CA GLY A 298 -19.05 5.27 0.90
C GLY A 298 -19.51 5.60 2.33
N ARG A 299 -19.10 4.79 3.31
CA ARG A 299 -19.38 5.04 4.73
C ARG A 299 -18.74 6.32 5.24
N GLU A 300 -17.52 6.68 4.82
CA GLU A 300 -16.90 7.95 5.20
C GLU A 300 -17.65 9.16 4.66
N ILE A 301 -18.14 9.09 3.42
CA ILE A 301 -18.97 10.14 2.85
C ILE A 301 -20.28 10.26 3.64
N LEU A 302 -20.97 9.14 3.89
CA LEU A 302 -22.20 9.13 4.67
C LEU A 302 -21.97 9.65 6.10
N ASP A 303 -20.87 9.26 6.74
CA ASP A 303 -20.57 9.67 8.10
C ASP A 303 -20.48 11.21 8.23
N LYS A 304 -20.07 11.93 7.18
CA LYS A 304 -20.05 13.41 7.14
C LYS A 304 -21.44 14.04 7.17
N PHE A 305 -22.46 13.33 6.65
CA PHE A 305 -23.84 13.83 6.61
C PHE A 305 -24.63 13.48 7.87
N PHE A 306 -24.31 12.36 8.52
CA PHE A 306 -25.13 11.81 9.60
C PHE A 306 -24.55 12.00 11.01
N PHE A 307 -23.24 12.21 11.16
CA PHE A 307 -22.58 12.21 12.47
C PHE A 307 -21.78 13.49 12.74
N ASN A 308 -21.57 13.81 14.02
CA ASN A 308 -20.69 14.90 14.43
C ASN A 308 -19.21 14.50 14.36
N ALA A 309 -18.29 15.48 14.47
CA ALA A 309 -16.85 15.23 14.30
C ALA A 309 -16.27 14.19 15.28
N SER A 310 -16.74 14.15 16.53
CA SER A 310 -16.31 13.16 17.51
C SER A 310 -16.76 11.74 17.14
N GLU A 311 -18.01 11.58 16.70
CA GLU A 311 -18.56 10.29 16.24
C GLU A 311 -17.88 9.81 14.96
N GLN A 312 -17.63 10.71 14.00
CA GLN A 312 -16.87 10.41 12.78
C GLN A 312 -15.47 9.89 13.12
N THR A 313 -14.78 10.56 14.06
CA THR A 313 -13.46 10.15 14.52
C THR A 313 -13.52 8.76 15.14
N ALA A 314 -14.43 8.54 16.10
CA ALA A 314 -14.59 7.24 16.77
C ALA A 314 -14.90 6.10 15.79
N ARG A 315 -15.78 6.34 14.80
CA ARG A 315 -16.13 5.35 13.77
C ARG A 315 -14.97 5.08 12.82
N SER A 316 -14.22 6.11 12.43
CA SER A 316 -13.03 5.95 11.60
C SER A 316 -11.93 5.17 12.33
N GLU A 317 -11.75 5.44 13.64
CA GLU A 317 -10.80 4.74 14.50
C GLU A 317 -11.18 3.27 14.69
N ALA A 318 -12.45 2.97 14.96
CA ALA A 318 -12.95 1.60 15.08
C ALA A 318 -12.75 0.80 13.77
N ARG A 319 -12.99 1.43 12.61
CA ARG A 319 -12.75 0.80 11.31
C ARG A 319 -11.26 0.55 11.06
N ALA A 320 -10.43 1.56 11.29
CA ALA A 320 -8.97 1.42 11.17
C ALA A 320 -8.43 0.33 12.10
N TYR A 321 -8.98 0.20 13.30
CA TYR A 321 -8.65 -0.85 14.25
C TYR A 321 -9.04 -2.24 13.74
N ALA A 322 -10.28 -2.40 13.25
CA ALA A 322 -10.74 -3.67 12.67
C ALA A 322 -9.90 -4.11 11.46
N THR A 323 -9.59 -3.19 10.54
CA THR A 323 -8.70 -3.46 9.40
C THR A 323 -7.30 -3.84 9.86
N ALA A 324 -6.77 -3.15 10.87
CA ALA A 324 -5.41 -3.39 11.30
C ALA A 324 -5.27 -4.75 12.02
N ILE A 325 -6.27 -5.20 12.78
CA ILE A 325 -6.31 -6.57 13.36
C ILE A 325 -6.25 -7.65 12.25
N ALA A 326 -6.87 -7.39 11.11
CA ALA A 326 -6.89 -8.34 9.98
C ALA A 326 -5.54 -8.46 9.25
N SER A 327 -4.56 -7.61 9.54
CA SER A 327 -3.25 -7.55 8.88
C SER A 327 -2.11 -7.90 9.84
N GLN A 328 -1.09 -8.63 9.36
CA GLN A 328 0.13 -8.92 10.13
C GLN A 328 1.24 -7.92 9.75
N PRO A 329 2.04 -7.41 10.71
CA PRO A 329 3.15 -6.51 10.40
C PRO A 329 4.35 -7.28 9.82
N THR A 330 4.79 -6.92 8.60
CA THR A 330 5.90 -7.58 7.89
C THR A 330 7.28 -6.95 8.20
N GLN A 331 7.33 -5.79 8.88
CA GLN A 331 8.51 -4.91 8.96
C GLN A 331 9.61 -5.25 9.99
N ALA A 332 9.57 -6.42 10.65
CA ALA A 332 10.63 -6.81 11.60
C ALA A 332 12.03 -6.83 10.96
N LEU A 333 12.08 -7.11 9.66
CA LEU A 333 13.30 -7.33 8.91
C LEU A 333 14.06 -6.06 8.47
N GLU A 334 13.42 -4.89 8.33
CA GLU A 334 14.11 -3.64 7.94
C GLU A 334 14.82 -2.98 9.13
N LEU A 335 14.24 -3.07 10.33
CA LEU A 335 14.87 -2.54 11.55
C LEU A 335 16.07 -3.41 11.95
N GLU A 336 15.92 -4.73 11.85
CA GLU A 336 16.98 -5.71 12.09
C GLU A 336 18.17 -5.50 11.12
N GLN A 337 17.91 -5.14 9.85
CA GLN A 337 18.95 -4.80 8.87
C GLN A 337 19.60 -3.43 9.08
N ALA A 338 18.83 -2.41 9.50
CA ALA A 338 19.38 -1.10 9.84
C ALA A 338 20.26 -1.13 11.11
N ILE A 339 20.07 -2.14 11.96
CA ILE A 339 20.88 -2.43 13.14
C ILE A 339 22.08 -3.34 12.78
N ALA A 340 21.93 -4.24 11.81
CA ALA A 340 22.92 -5.27 11.49
C ALA A 340 23.93 -4.92 10.38
N GLU A 341 23.85 -3.78 9.69
CA GLU A 341 24.89 -3.39 8.72
C GLU A 341 26.11 -2.75 9.41
N PRO A 342 27.31 -3.36 9.34
CA PRO A 342 28.55 -2.68 9.68
C PRO A 342 28.83 -1.65 8.57
N PHE A 343 29.06 -0.39 8.94
CA PHE A 343 29.34 0.68 7.98
C PHE A 343 30.53 0.34 7.07
N PRO A 344 30.44 0.58 5.75
CA PRO A 344 31.63 0.65 4.92
C PRO A 344 32.49 1.84 5.40
N PRO A 345 33.83 1.72 5.35
CA PRO A 345 34.71 2.82 5.73
C PRO A 345 34.40 4.05 4.87
N PRO A 346 34.48 5.27 5.43
CA PRO A 346 34.20 6.48 4.67
C PRO A 346 35.14 6.58 3.48
N LEU A 347 34.58 6.96 2.32
CA LEU A 347 35.37 7.39 1.17
C LEU A 347 36.26 8.54 1.63
N SER A 348 37.57 8.34 1.59
CA SER A 348 38.56 9.36 1.92
C SER A 348 38.31 10.59 1.06
N GLU A 349 38.18 11.74 1.70
CA GLU A 349 38.18 13.05 1.03
C GLU A 349 39.45 13.14 0.19
N SER A 350 39.27 13.14 -1.13
CA SER A 350 40.32 13.44 -2.08
C SER A 350 40.57 14.95 -2.05
N GLU A 351 41.56 15.38 -1.28
CA GLU A 351 42.27 16.64 -1.50
C GLU A 351 43.73 16.36 -1.91
N PRO A 352 44.36 17.28 -2.66
CA PRO A 352 45.19 16.95 -3.82
C PRO A 352 46.58 16.50 -3.42
N THR A 353 47.08 15.47 -4.10
CA THR A 353 48.40 14.87 -3.92
C THR A 353 49.52 15.89 -4.17
N PRO A 354 50.45 16.07 -3.21
CA PRO A 354 51.82 16.44 -3.49
C PRO A 354 52.72 15.21 -3.31
N LEU A 355 53.55 14.96 -4.32
CA LEU A 355 54.55 13.89 -4.37
C LEU A 355 55.52 14.00 -3.19
N GLU A 356 55.70 12.95 -2.37
CA GLU A 356 57.04 12.58 -1.88
C GLU A 356 57.12 11.18 -1.25
N VAL A 357 58.38 10.75 -1.13
CA VAL A 357 58.96 9.42 -1.08
C VAL A 357 58.86 8.75 0.29
N ALA A 358 58.91 7.42 0.27
CA ALA A 358 58.79 6.47 1.37
C ALA A 358 59.77 6.65 2.55
N GLU A 359 59.31 6.30 3.77
CA GLU A 359 60.00 5.43 4.75
C GLU A 359 59.06 5.07 5.94
N PRO A 360 59.31 3.96 6.70
CA PRO A 360 58.32 3.32 7.57
C PRO A 360 58.48 3.56 9.09
N GLU A 361 57.33 3.46 9.80
CA GLU A 361 57.09 3.23 11.26
C GLU A 361 57.51 4.35 12.26
N PRO A 362 56.90 4.50 13.49
CA PRO A 362 56.23 3.48 14.32
C PRO A 362 54.93 3.91 15.09
N ILE A 363 54.43 2.95 15.86
CA ILE A 363 53.21 2.88 16.71
C ILE A 363 53.13 3.96 17.82
N SER A 364 52.00 4.68 17.96
CA SER A 364 51.20 4.77 19.21
C SER A 364 50.05 5.77 19.19
N GLN A 365 48.94 5.33 19.80
CA GLN A 365 47.97 6.09 20.60
C GLN A 365 47.05 7.09 19.88
N GLN A 366 45.78 6.70 19.67
CA GLN A 366 44.68 7.67 19.66
C GLN A 366 43.49 7.19 20.49
N ALA A 367 43.01 8.14 21.29
CA ALA A 367 41.84 8.13 22.16
C ALA A 367 40.52 8.01 21.36
N PRO A 368 39.36 7.87 22.02
CA PRO A 368 38.16 7.24 21.44
C PRO A 368 37.45 8.14 20.40
N PRO A 369 36.83 7.56 19.35
CA PRO A 369 36.13 8.34 18.33
C PRO A 369 34.72 8.73 18.79
N GLU A 370 34.40 10.02 18.61
CA GLU A 370 33.06 10.60 18.73
C GLU A 370 32.06 9.94 17.75
N ALA A 371 30.86 9.69 18.26
CA ALA A 371 29.80 8.91 17.62
C ALA A 371 29.05 9.64 16.48
N VAL A 372 28.79 8.91 15.39
CA VAL A 372 28.04 9.31 14.20
C VAL A 372 26.52 9.24 14.45
N ASN A 373 25.78 10.31 14.10
CA ASN A 373 24.43 10.62 14.57
C ASN A 373 23.34 10.57 13.47
N ILE A 374 23.15 9.44 12.75
CA ILE A 374 21.98 9.25 11.87
C ILE A 374 21.46 7.78 11.85
N ASN A 375 20.46 7.54 12.71
CA ASN A 375 19.30 6.59 12.68
C ASN A 375 18.45 6.85 13.95
N GLU A 376 19.10 7.43 14.97
CA GLU A 376 18.51 7.86 16.23
C GLU A 376 17.32 8.82 16.10
N LYS A 377 17.42 9.85 15.25
CA LYS A 377 16.35 10.85 15.11
C LYS A 377 15.04 10.23 14.62
N SER A 378 15.11 9.35 13.62
CA SER A 378 13.93 8.67 13.06
C SER A 378 13.26 7.79 14.11
N PHE A 379 14.07 7.03 14.86
CA PHE A 379 13.60 6.20 15.96
C PHE A 379 12.94 7.02 17.07
N ASN A 380 13.57 8.12 17.51
CA ASN A 380 13.00 9.02 18.50
C ASN A 380 11.65 9.58 18.04
N ASP A 381 11.52 9.93 16.77
CA ASP A 381 10.26 10.41 16.20
C ASP A 381 9.19 9.30 16.11
N MET A 382 9.57 8.03 15.96
CA MET A 382 8.63 6.89 16.07
C MET A 382 8.15 6.68 17.51
N VAL A 383 9.05 6.73 18.50
CA VAL A 383 8.71 6.59 19.92
C VAL A 383 7.81 7.74 20.38
N ARG A 384 8.12 8.99 20.02
CA ARG A 384 7.26 10.15 20.32
C ARG A 384 5.84 9.98 19.75
N ARG A 385 5.73 9.50 18.50
CA ARG A 385 4.45 9.20 17.86
C ARG A 385 3.69 8.08 18.59
N ALA A 386 4.39 7.02 19.02
CA ALA A 386 3.80 5.92 19.78
C ALA A 386 3.31 6.37 21.17
N ILE A 387 4.10 7.17 21.89
CA ILE A 387 3.70 7.77 23.19
C ILE A 387 2.44 8.63 22.99
N THR A 388 2.40 9.44 21.93
CA THR A 388 1.22 10.26 21.60
C THR A 388 -0.02 9.39 21.31
N GLY A 389 0.21 8.21 20.73
CA GLY A 389 -0.81 7.22 20.43
C GLY A 389 -1.29 6.38 21.61
N LEU A 390 -0.73 6.53 22.81
CA LEU A 390 -1.12 5.73 23.98
C LEU A 390 -2.61 5.82 24.30
N LYS A 391 -3.27 6.95 24.05
CA LYS A 391 -4.73 7.08 24.27
C LYS A 391 -5.61 6.33 23.26
N SER A 392 -5.06 5.90 22.13
CA SER A 392 -5.82 5.32 21.02
C SER A 392 -5.20 3.99 20.56
N PRO A 393 -5.79 2.84 20.92
CA PRO A 393 -5.37 1.53 20.42
C PRO A 393 -5.18 1.49 18.88
N PRO A 394 -6.04 2.09 18.03
CA PRO A 394 -5.80 2.15 16.59
C PRO A 394 -4.49 2.86 16.18
N GLN A 395 -4.06 3.89 16.91
CA GLN A 395 -2.79 4.57 16.62
C GLN A 395 -1.59 3.70 16.98
N MET A 396 -1.66 2.97 18.10
CA MET A 396 -0.62 2.04 18.53
C MET A 396 -0.39 0.92 17.52
N ILE A 397 -1.47 0.39 16.93
CA ILE A 397 -1.40 -0.70 15.96
C ILE A 397 -0.67 -0.27 14.66
N LYS A 398 -0.64 1.03 14.34
CA LYS A 398 0.07 1.56 13.16
C LYS A 398 1.56 1.81 13.40
N SER A 399 2.03 1.67 14.64
CA SER A 399 3.43 1.97 14.99
C SER A 399 4.41 0.99 14.32
N PRO A 400 5.49 1.49 13.68
CA PRO A 400 6.57 0.62 13.21
C PRO A 400 7.25 -0.14 14.37
N LEU A 401 7.17 0.39 15.61
CA LEU A 401 7.77 -0.22 16.80
C LEU A 401 7.14 -1.57 17.19
N LEU A 402 6.02 -1.97 16.59
CA LEU A 402 5.46 -3.31 16.78
C LEU A 402 6.44 -4.41 16.33
N SER A 403 7.38 -4.08 15.46
CA SER A 403 8.29 -5.04 14.86
C SER A 403 9.53 -5.33 15.71
N LEU A 404 9.71 -4.63 16.84
CA LEU A 404 10.86 -4.76 17.74
C LEU A 404 10.96 -6.16 18.38
N HIS A 405 12.19 -6.61 18.65
CA HIS A 405 12.48 -7.86 19.35
C HIS A 405 12.01 -7.81 20.79
N ILE A 406 12.20 -6.69 21.48
CA ILE A 406 11.70 -6.52 22.86
C ILE A 406 10.18 -6.73 22.97
N VAL A 407 9.41 -6.32 21.94
CA VAL A 407 7.96 -6.56 21.89
C VAL A 407 7.69 -8.05 21.69
N LYS A 408 8.39 -8.71 20.76
CA LYS A 408 8.25 -10.14 20.50
C LYS A 408 8.60 -11.00 21.72
N GLN A 409 9.67 -10.67 22.44
CA GLN A 409 10.08 -11.36 23.67
C GLN A 409 8.99 -11.28 24.73
N ARG A 410 8.39 -10.10 24.96
CA ARG A 410 7.29 -9.96 25.92
C ARG A 410 6.08 -10.83 25.60
N LEU A 411 5.76 -10.99 24.31
CA LEU A 411 4.69 -11.89 23.89
C LEU A 411 5.00 -13.35 24.26
N GLN A 412 6.26 -13.77 24.07
CA GLN A 412 6.72 -15.11 24.44
C GLN A 412 6.68 -15.34 25.96
N GLU A 413 7.15 -14.37 26.75
CA GLU A 413 7.11 -14.41 28.22
C GLU A 413 5.68 -14.56 28.76
N HIS A 414 4.71 -13.91 28.12
CA HIS A 414 3.29 -13.99 28.49
C HIS A 414 2.52 -15.11 27.78
N SER A 415 3.20 -15.96 27.00
CA SER A 415 2.58 -17.04 26.21
C SER A 415 1.42 -16.57 25.31
N LEU A 416 1.54 -15.36 24.76
CA LEU A 416 0.54 -14.77 23.87
C LEU A 416 0.83 -15.10 22.41
N GLU A 417 -0.22 -15.28 21.61
CA GLU A 417 -0.07 -15.45 20.16
C GLU A 417 0.58 -14.21 19.53
N ASP A 418 1.47 -14.44 18.56
CA ASP A 418 2.16 -13.39 17.82
C ASP A 418 1.24 -12.73 16.77
N ASN A 419 0.26 -11.98 17.26
CA ASN A 419 -0.68 -11.21 16.44
C ASN A 419 -0.53 -9.70 16.72
N ARG A 420 -1.02 -8.88 15.79
CA ARG A 420 -0.81 -7.42 15.82
C ARG A 420 -1.45 -6.75 17.04
N LEU A 421 -2.55 -7.31 17.55
CA LEU A 421 -3.24 -6.79 18.73
C LEU A 421 -2.40 -7.01 19.99
N ASN A 422 -1.89 -8.23 20.17
CA ASN A 422 -1.03 -8.58 21.29
C ASN A 422 0.28 -7.79 21.25
N ARG A 423 0.89 -7.61 20.06
CA ARG A 423 2.05 -6.72 19.88
C ARG A 423 1.75 -5.27 20.27
N ALA A 424 0.56 -4.76 19.95
CA ALA A 424 0.17 -3.39 20.32
C ALA A 424 -0.10 -3.24 21.82
N SER A 425 -0.69 -4.25 22.46
CA SER A 425 -0.83 -4.29 23.92
C SER A 425 0.55 -4.32 24.60
N ALA A 426 1.44 -5.22 24.15
CA ALA A 426 2.78 -5.32 24.69
C ALA A 426 3.62 -4.05 24.48
N LEU A 427 3.52 -3.40 23.31
CA LEU A 427 4.16 -2.10 23.07
C LEU A 427 3.59 -1.01 23.98
N ARG A 428 2.27 -0.99 24.18
CA ARG A 428 1.61 -0.05 25.11
C ARG A 428 2.13 -0.25 26.53
N GLU A 429 2.15 -1.49 27.00
CA GLU A 429 2.65 -1.86 28.32
C GLU A 429 4.13 -1.48 28.49
N LEU A 430 4.96 -1.77 27.48
CA LEU A 430 6.37 -1.36 27.46
C LEU A 430 6.52 0.17 27.60
N LEU A 431 5.77 0.96 26.83
CA LEU A 431 5.86 2.41 26.91
C LEU A 431 5.34 2.94 28.26
N ILE A 432 4.26 2.37 28.80
CA ILE A 432 3.74 2.74 30.13
C ILE A 432 4.78 2.44 31.20
N GLU A 433 5.38 1.25 31.18
CA GLU A 433 6.45 0.86 32.10
C GLU A 433 7.65 1.80 32.00
N ARG A 434 8.08 2.16 30.79
CA ARG A 434 9.20 3.09 30.59
C ARG A 434 8.87 4.51 31.06
N ILE A 435 7.60 4.95 30.96
CA ILE A 435 7.15 6.21 31.56
C ILE A 435 7.18 6.10 33.10
N GLU A 436 6.68 4.99 33.67
CA GLU A 436 6.70 4.75 35.12
C GLU A 436 8.12 4.71 35.69
N HIS A 437 9.11 4.20 34.95
CA HIS A 437 10.52 4.26 35.37
C HIS A 437 11.12 5.66 35.42
N LEU A 438 10.50 6.66 34.77
CA LEU A 438 10.91 8.06 34.95
C LEU A 438 10.49 8.62 36.33
N ARG A 439 9.66 7.88 37.08
CA ARG A 439 9.24 8.26 38.42
C ARG A 439 10.44 8.28 39.37
N PRO A 440 10.71 9.41 40.04
CA PRO A 440 11.83 9.50 40.98
C PRO A 440 11.67 8.54 42.17
N THR A 441 12.73 7.82 42.53
CA THR A 441 12.71 6.87 43.67
C THR A 441 12.94 7.55 45.02
N ASN A 442 13.72 8.65 45.05
CA ASN A 442 14.17 9.34 46.28
C ASN A 442 13.78 10.83 46.34
N ALA A 443 12.93 11.33 45.42
CA ALA A 443 12.51 12.73 45.45
C ALA A 443 11.38 12.92 46.47
N GLU A 444 11.35 14.10 47.11
CA GLU A 444 10.35 14.51 48.11
C GLU A 444 8.94 14.05 47.72
N ALA A 445 8.17 13.59 48.72
CA ALA A 445 6.87 12.94 48.60
C ALA A 445 5.76 13.77 47.90
N ASN A 446 6.07 14.99 47.46
CA ASN A 446 5.12 15.98 46.98
C ASN A 446 4.74 15.84 45.48
N GLY A 447 5.28 14.85 44.76
CA GLY A 447 4.85 14.48 43.39
C GLY A 447 5.04 15.56 42.30
N THR A 448 5.70 16.67 42.64
CA THR A 448 5.84 17.88 41.81
C THR A 448 7.27 18.41 41.86
N GLY A 449 7.61 19.35 40.99
CA GLY A 449 8.94 19.99 40.96
C GLY A 449 9.92 19.38 39.95
N GLU A 450 11.19 19.72 40.10
CA GLU A 450 12.20 19.52 39.05
C GLU A 450 12.49 18.03 38.77
N ALA A 451 12.52 17.20 39.81
CA ALA A 451 12.75 15.76 39.67
C ALA A 451 11.58 15.04 38.96
N TRP A 452 10.35 15.51 39.15
CA TRP A 452 9.13 14.89 38.64
C TRP A 452 8.77 15.34 37.22
N ARG A 453 9.40 16.39 36.69
CA ARG A 453 9.00 17.05 35.44
C ARG A 453 8.86 16.09 34.25
N PHE A 454 9.82 15.19 34.02
CA PHE A 454 9.81 14.30 32.86
C PHE A 454 8.74 13.20 32.97
N TYR A 455 8.51 12.70 34.18
CA TYR A 455 7.41 11.78 34.46
C TYR A 455 6.06 12.49 34.28
N ASN A 456 5.85 13.65 34.93
CA ASN A 456 4.56 14.34 34.93
C ASN A 456 4.11 14.76 33.52
N VAL A 457 5.02 15.28 32.69
CA VAL A 457 4.69 15.72 31.31
C VAL A 457 4.34 14.58 30.35
N LEU A 458 4.63 13.32 30.72
CA LEU A 458 4.22 12.15 29.93
C LEU A 458 3.05 11.41 30.58
N TYR A 459 3.13 11.15 31.89
CA TYR A 459 2.15 10.37 32.62
C TYR A 459 0.76 11.01 32.59
N TYR A 460 0.64 12.29 32.91
CA TYR A 460 -0.67 12.93 33.01
C TYR A 460 -1.37 13.08 31.65
N PRO A 461 -0.69 13.57 30.59
CA PRO A 461 -1.35 13.73 29.29
C PRO A 461 -1.65 12.41 28.59
N TYR A 462 -0.81 11.38 28.73
CA TYR A 462 -0.88 10.17 27.90
C TYR A 462 -1.40 8.93 28.62
N ILE A 463 -1.26 8.85 29.96
CA ILE A 463 -1.77 7.72 30.76
C ILE A 463 -3.03 8.12 31.52
N ARG A 464 -3.06 9.34 32.09
CA ARG A 464 -4.25 9.85 32.82
C ARG A 464 -5.21 10.65 31.95
N GLU A 465 -4.83 10.94 30.70
CA GLU A 465 -5.61 11.73 29.73
C GLU A 465 -5.96 13.15 30.21
N ILE A 466 -5.19 13.69 31.15
CA ILE A 466 -5.30 15.06 31.63
C ILE A 466 -4.25 15.90 30.89
N SER A 467 -4.69 16.57 29.83
CA SER A 467 -3.85 17.52 29.10
C SER A 467 -3.60 18.79 29.92
N ARG A 468 -2.53 19.54 29.60
CA ARG A 468 -2.30 20.89 30.15
C ARG A 468 -3.52 21.81 29.96
N LYS A 469 -4.19 21.75 28.80
CA LYS A 469 -5.37 22.58 28.50
C LYS A 469 -6.57 22.25 29.39
N SER A 470 -6.75 20.97 29.75
CA SER A 470 -7.82 20.52 30.64
C SER A 470 -7.44 20.56 32.12
N ALA A 471 -6.15 20.76 32.45
CA ALA A 471 -5.66 20.77 33.83
C ALA A 471 -6.35 21.84 34.67
N LEU A 472 -6.60 23.04 34.12
CA LEU A 472 -7.28 24.12 34.83
C LEU A 472 -8.75 23.79 35.17
N SER A 473 -9.47 23.18 34.24
CA SER A 473 -10.86 22.77 34.49
C SER A 473 -10.95 21.64 35.51
N GLU A 474 -10.05 20.66 35.42
CA GLU A 474 -9.95 19.57 36.40
C GLU A 474 -9.56 20.11 37.78
N LEU A 475 -8.59 21.02 37.87
CA LEU A 475 -8.17 21.65 39.14
C LEU A 475 -9.34 22.32 39.85
N ARG A 476 -10.13 23.13 39.12
CA ARG A 476 -11.33 23.78 39.68
C ARG A 476 -12.33 22.76 40.21
N ARG A 477 -12.56 21.68 39.46
CA ARG A 477 -13.45 20.60 39.88
C ARG A 477 -12.99 19.96 41.19
N PHE A 478 -11.70 19.62 41.31
CA PHE A 478 -11.15 19.03 42.54
C PHE A 478 -11.22 20.01 43.73
N GLN A 479 -10.89 21.29 43.53
CA GLN A 479 -11.00 22.32 44.57
C GLN A 479 -12.43 22.49 45.09
N ASP A 480 -13.43 22.45 44.22
CA ASP A 480 -14.84 22.51 44.60
C ASP A 480 -15.30 21.26 45.36
N GLU A 481 -14.86 20.06 44.94
CA GLU A 481 -15.12 18.81 45.66
C GLU A 481 -14.49 18.83 47.07
N ARG A 482 -13.28 19.36 47.20
CA ARG A 482 -12.57 19.51 48.48
C ARG A 482 -13.32 20.45 49.42
N ARG A 483 -13.79 21.59 48.93
CA ARG A 483 -14.63 22.54 49.69
C ARG A 483 -15.91 21.88 50.18
N ARG A 484 -16.59 21.09 49.33
CA ARG A 484 -17.80 20.35 49.72
C ARG A 484 -17.53 19.30 50.79
N LYS A 485 -16.36 18.67 50.78
CA LYS A 485 -15.94 17.66 51.78
C LYS A 485 -15.36 18.26 53.07
N GLY A 486 -15.23 19.58 53.18
CA GLY A 486 -14.66 20.24 54.36
C GLY A 486 -13.17 19.97 54.60
N GLN A 487 -12.44 19.55 53.56
CA GLN A 487 -11.02 19.22 53.64
C GLN A 487 -10.16 20.48 53.48
N HIS A 488 -9.21 20.65 54.40
CA HIS A 488 -8.37 21.86 54.45
C HIS A 488 -7.14 21.77 53.54
N GLU A 489 -6.55 20.59 53.40
CA GLU A 489 -5.31 20.40 52.63
C GLU A 489 -5.57 19.94 51.19
N PRO A 490 -4.84 20.48 50.20
CA PRO A 490 -4.92 20.01 48.82
C PRO A 490 -4.27 18.63 48.68
N GLY A 491 -4.97 17.72 48.02
CA GLY A 491 -4.46 16.38 47.71
C GLY A 491 -3.35 16.40 46.67
N ASP A 492 -2.61 15.30 46.54
CA ASP A 492 -1.44 15.21 45.65
C ASP A 492 -1.76 15.54 44.19
N LEU A 493 -2.92 15.08 43.71
CA LEU A 493 -3.37 15.37 42.35
C LEU A 493 -3.69 16.86 42.14
N GLU A 494 -4.26 17.55 43.15
CA GLU A 494 -4.51 19.00 43.07
C GLU A 494 -3.19 19.76 42.91
N ARG A 495 -2.16 19.40 43.69
CA ARG A 495 -0.82 20.02 43.60
C ARG A 495 -0.19 19.81 42.23
N ILE A 496 -0.38 18.63 41.64
CA ILE A 496 0.15 18.32 40.31
C ILE A 496 -0.62 19.07 39.21
N LEU A 497 -1.93 19.21 39.34
CA LEU A 497 -2.74 20.00 38.42
C LEU A 497 -2.38 21.49 38.50
N GLU A 498 -2.19 22.01 39.71
CA GLU A 498 -1.70 23.37 39.95
C GLU A 498 -0.32 23.58 39.30
N TRP A 499 0.62 22.66 39.53
CA TRP A 499 1.91 22.67 38.85
C TRP A 499 1.78 22.62 37.32
N LEU A 500 0.93 21.76 36.75
CA LEU A 500 0.71 21.66 35.30
C LEU A 500 0.15 22.96 34.69
N VAL A 501 -0.67 23.69 35.45
CA VAL A 501 -1.22 24.98 35.03
C VAL A 501 -0.14 26.07 35.06
N ASP A 502 0.72 26.05 36.08
CA ASP A 502 1.79 27.04 36.27
C ASP A 502 2.97 26.88 35.29
N VAL A 503 3.19 25.67 34.75
CA VAL A 503 4.25 25.44 33.76
C VAL A 503 3.93 26.14 32.43
N ASP A 504 4.90 26.92 31.97
CA ASP A 504 4.90 27.55 30.64
C ASP A 504 4.81 26.53 29.50
N GLU A 505 4.12 26.89 28.42
CA GLU A 505 3.81 25.98 27.31
C GLU A 505 5.06 25.47 26.59
N ASP A 506 6.00 26.35 26.29
CA ASP A 506 7.24 25.98 25.61
C ASP A 506 8.10 25.09 26.49
N THR A 507 8.13 25.38 27.78
CA THR A 507 8.85 24.59 28.78
C THR A 507 8.26 23.19 28.90
N PHE A 508 6.94 23.08 28.95
CA PHE A 508 6.22 21.81 28.97
C PHE A 508 6.60 20.95 27.75
N TYR A 509 6.53 21.51 26.54
CA TYR A 509 6.84 20.77 25.31
C TYR A 509 8.33 20.40 25.20
N LYS A 510 9.24 21.24 25.71
CA LYS A 510 10.68 20.91 25.78
C LYS A 510 10.94 19.72 26.71
N TRP A 511 10.32 19.70 27.88
CA TRP A 511 10.44 18.57 28.81
C TRP A 511 9.83 17.31 28.24
N GLN A 512 8.66 17.42 27.62
CA GLN A 512 7.98 16.30 26.97
C GLN A 512 8.86 15.67 25.88
N ARG A 513 9.47 16.50 25.03
CA ARG A 513 10.39 16.06 23.98
C ARG A 513 11.60 15.34 24.57
N LYS A 514 12.25 15.95 25.57
CA LYS A 514 13.42 15.38 26.23
C LYS A 514 13.10 14.05 26.93
N ALA A 515 11.98 13.96 27.63
CA ALA A 515 11.53 12.72 28.27
C ALA A 515 11.27 11.59 27.26
N SER A 516 10.64 11.90 26.14
CA SER A 516 10.39 10.93 25.07
C SER A 516 11.69 10.44 24.43
N ASP A 517 12.68 11.33 24.28
CA ASP A 517 14.00 10.97 23.74
C ASP A 517 14.78 10.08 24.71
N THR A 518 14.66 10.31 26.02
CA THR A 518 15.22 9.41 27.05
C THR A 518 14.61 8.01 26.93
N ILE A 519 13.28 7.91 26.82
CA ILE A 519 12.62 6.60 26.63
C ILE A 519 13.10 5.94 25.34
N ALA A 520 13.23 6.69 24.25
CA ALA A 520 13.71 6.17 22.98
C ALA A 520 15.14 5.63 23.07
N ALA A 521 16.02 6.32 23.80
CA ALA A 521 17.38 5.85 24.03
C ALA A 521 17.39 4.52 24.81
N ILE A 522 16.59 4.40 25.88
CA ILE A 522 16.48 3.17 26.68
C ILE A 522 15.98 2.00 25.84
N ILE A 523 14.88 2.18 25.10
CA ILE A 523 14.31 1.11 24.27
C ILE A 523 15.31 0.66 23.20
N ARG A 524 16.05 1.61 22.60
CA ARG A 524 17.07 1.28 21.60
C ARG A 524 18.21 0.48 22.20
N GLU A 525 18.68 0.84 23.39
CA GLU A 525 19.75 0.12 24.07
C GLU A 525 19.34 -1.33 24.38
N GLU A 526 18.11 -1.54 24.84
CA GLU A 526 17.56 -2.87 25.10
C GLU A 526 17.39 -3.68 23.81
N GLU A 527 16.87 -3.08 22.76
CA GLU A 527 16.74 -3.72 21.45
C GLU A 527 18.10 -4.16 20.90
N LEU A 528 19.13 -3.32 21.05
CA LEU A 528 20.51 -3.66 20.64
C LEU A 528 21.06 -4.85 21.43
N LYS A 529 20.82 -4.90 22.75
CA LYS A 529 21.24 -6.03 23.59
C LYS A 529 20.58 -7.34 23.13
N LEU A 530 19.28 -7.32 22.89
CA LEU A 530 18.53 -8.48 22.43
C LEU A 530 18.94 -8.93 21.02
N ALA A 531 19.21 -7.99 20.11
CA ALA A 531 19.69 -8.32 18.76
C ALA A 531 21.07 -9.00 18.77
N VAL A 532 21.93 -8.66 19.75
CA VAL A 532 23.23 -9.32 19.95
C VAL A 532 23.06 -10.73 20.52
N GLU A 533 22.11 -10.95 21.43
CA GLU A 533 21.86 -12.29 22.02
C GLU A 533 21.22 -13.29 21.04
N LEU A 534 20.55 -12.80 19.99
CA LEU A 534 19.87 -13.62 18.98
C LEU A 534 20.75 -14.01 17.78
N ASN A 535 21.91 -13.38 17.61
CA ASN A 535 22.91 -13.71 16.58
C ASN A 535 24.04 -14.56 17.18
#